data_AF-A0A972IP97-F1
#
_entry.id   AF-A0A972IP97-F1
#
_cell.length_a   1.000
_cell.length_b   1.000
_cell.length_c   1.000
_cell.angle_alpha   90.00
_cell.angle_beta   90.00
_cell.angle_gamma   90.00
#
_symmetry.space_group_name_H-M   'P 1'
#
loop_
_entity.id
_entity.type
_entity.pdbx_description
1 polymer ?
#
loop_
_entity_poly.entity_id
_entity_poly.type
_entity_poly.pdbx_seq_one_letter_code
_entity_poly.pdbx_strand_id
1 'polypeptide(L)'
;GPSETTGAMEAETEVIVRTVEVSMTLVNILVITATLSLLSLLLVRYLTRKPIKKEIEKDKKTSVFETRETDVPDSNLTGSELVKRVYRWIRAKRYPAYRMLTPYELLAAHPSENLRRITDAFVRAEYGFSEVKLSDEEVRSLFKEEIDRVPR
;
A
#
# COMPACT_ATOMS: atom_id res chain seq x y z
N GLY A 1 15.78 85.26 4.83
CA GLY A 1 16.41 84.32 3.89
C GLY A 1 15.53 83.10 3.76
N PRO A 2 15.10 82.70 2.56
CA PRO A 2 14.27 81.52 2.35
C PRO A 2 15.07 80.21 2.28
N SER A 3 16.41 80.27 2.35
CA SER A 3 17.29 79.12 2.14
C SER A 3 17.36 78.14 3.32
N GLU A 4 17.10 78.59 4.55
CA GLU A 4 17.22 77.74 5.75
C GLU A 4 15.98 76.85 5.97
N THR A 5 14.79 77.33 5.61
CA THR A 5 13.53 76.58 5.74
C THR A 5 13.42 75.43 4.74
N THR A 6 13.99 75.59 3.54
CA THR A 6 13.97 74.55 2.51
C THR A 6 14.92 73.40 2.85
N GLY A 7 16.13 73.71 3.35
CA GLY A 7 17.08 72.67 3.78
C GLY A 7 16.61 71.87 5.01
N ALA A 8 15.87 72.51 5.93
CA ALA A 8 15.28 71.81 7.08
C ALA A 8 14.17 70.83 6.66
N MET A 9 13.29 71.21 5.71
CA MET A 9 12.27 70.30 5.18
C MET A 9 12.87 69.13 4.41
N GLU A 10 13.92 69.35 3.61
CA GLU A 10 14.60 68.28 2.88
C GLU A 10 15.25 67.27 3.84
N ALA A 11 15.89 67.73 4.91
CA ALA A 11 16.49 66.88 5.93
C ALA A 11 15.46 66.02 6.69
N GLU A 12 14.29 66.58 7.04
CA GLU A 12 13.20 65.82 7.65
C GLU A 12 12.63 64.75 6.70
N THR A 13 12.47 65.07 5.41
CA THR A 13 12.01 64.10 4.41
C THR A 13 13.01 62.96 4.18
N GLU A 14 14.32 63.24 4.19
CA GLU A 14 15.35 62.20 4.04
C GLU A 14 15.37 61.24 5.24
N VAL A 15 15.20 61.76 6.46
CA VAL A 15 15.10 60.94 7.67
C VAL A 15 13.86 60.05 7.65
N ILE A 16 12.71 60.58 7.20
CA ILE A 16 11.48 59.78 7.06
C ILE A 16 11.66 58.69 6.01
N VAL A 17 12.22 59.00 4.84
CA VAL A 17 12.45 58.02 3.77
C VAL A 17 13.40 56.91 4.22
N ARG A 18 14.54 57.25 4.85
CA ARG A 18 15.47 56.25 5.40
C ARG A 18 14.81 55.39 6.48
N THR A 19 13.97 55.97 7.34
CA THR A 19 13.25 55.23 8.38
C THR A 19 12.24 54.25 7.76
N VAL A 20 11.54 54.68 6.71
CA VAL A 20 10.62 53.83 5.96
C VAL A 20 11.38 52.69 5.27
N GLU A 21 12.50 52.96 4.61
CA GLU A 21 13.34 51.93 3.96
C GLU A 21 13.88 50.90 4.96
N VAL A 22 14.40 51.34 6.10
CA VAL A 22 14.86 50.44 7.17
C VAL A 22 13.70 49.62 7.73
N SER A 23 12.53 50.23 7.92
CA SER A 23 11.35 49.49 8.39
C SER A 23 10.87 48.45 7.36
N MET A 24 10.87 48.78 6.07
CA MET A 24 10.48 47.87 4.99
C MET A 24 11.47 46.71 4.84
N THR A 25 12.77 46.97 4.97
CA THR A 25 13.79 45.91 4.94
C THR A 25 13.64 44.96 6.12
N LEU A 26 13.37 45.46 7.33
CA LEU A 26 13.08 44.63 8.50
C LEU A 26 11.81 43.78 8.31
N VAL A 27 10.74 44.36 7.75
CA VAL A 27 9.51 43.64 7.43
C VAL A 27 9.77 42.56 6.38
N ASN A 28 10.54 42.86 5.33
CA ASN A 28 10.89 41.88 4.31
C ASN A 28 11.71 40.72 4.87
N ILE A 29 12.68 41.00 5.75
CA ILE A 29 13.46 39.95 6.43
C ILE A 29 12.53 39.07 7.28
N LEU A 30 11.57 39.66 8.00
CA LEU A 30 10.58 38.91 8.78
C LEU A 30 9.70 38.02 7.89
N VAL A 31 9.24 38.52 6.75
CA VAL A 31 8.43 37.72 5.81
C VAL A 31 9.26 36.58 5.19
N ILE A 32 10.50 36.86 4.77
CA ILE A 32 11.40 35.85 4.20
C ILE A 32 11.72 34.75 5.23
N THR A 33 12.02 35.13 6.47
CA THR A 33 12.31 34.16 7.54
C THR A 33 11.09 33.33 7.92
N ALA A 34 9.89 33.93 7.97
CA ALA A 34 8.64 33.21 8.23
C ALA A 34 8.31 32.21 7.10
N THR A 35 8.48 32.62 5.84
CA THR A 35 8.23 31.76 4.67
C THR A 35 9.24 30.61 4.59
N LEU A 36 10.53 30.87 4.81
CA LEU A 36 11.56 29.83 4.88
C LEU A 36 11.30 28.83 6.02
N SER A 37 10.89 29.33 7.19
CA SER A 37 10.55 28.48 8.33
C SER A 37 9.37 27.56 8.01
N LEU A 38 8.33 28.10 7.38
CA LEU A 38 7.16 27.32 6.95
C LEU A 38 7.52 26.28 5.89
N LEU A 39 8.32 26.64 4.89
CA LEU A 39 8.81 25.72 3.86
C LEU A 39 9.65 24.60 4.48
N SER A 40 10.53 24.91 5.43
CA SER A 40 11.31 23.89 6.14
C SER A 40 10.41 22.93 6.92
N LEU A 41 9.37 23.45 7.60
CA LEU A 41 8.41 22.65 8.34
C LEU A 41 7.63 21.70 7.42
N LEU A 42 7.19 22.21 6.26
CA LEU A 42 6.50 21.42 5.24
C LEU A 42 7.42 20.36 4.64
N LEU A 43 8.68 20.69 4.38
CA LEU A 43 9.68 19.74 3.87
C LEU A 43 9.98 18.64 4.90
N VAL A 44 10.15 19.00 6.17
CA VAL A 44 10.31 18.03 7.26
C VAL A 44 9.06 17.17 7.37
N ARG A 45 7.85 17.74 7.34
CA ARG A 45 6.58 16.97 7.31
C ARG A 45 6.49 16.04 6.10
N TYR A 46 6.99 16.46 4.94
CA TYR A 46 7.01 15.65 3.72
C TYR A 46 8.02 14.50 3.78
N LEU A 47 9.22 14.74 4.32
CA LEU A 47 10.27 13.73 4.47
C LEU A 47 10.04 12.78 5.66
N THR A 48 9.45 13.29 6.75
CA THR A 48 9.09 12.49 7.95
C THR A 48 7.74 11.80 7.82
N ARG A 49 6.91 12.17 6.84
CA ARG A 49 5.97 11.23 6.25
C ARG A 49 6.82 10.11 5.68
N LYS A 50 7.05 9.10 6.54
CA LYS A 50 7.57 7.80 6.14
C LYS A 50 6.91 7.48 4.80
N PRO A 51 7.65 6.93 3.80
CA PRO A 51 6.95 6.28 2.71
C PRO A 51 5.94 5.38 3.41
N ILE A 52 4.65 5.59 3.13
CA ILE A 52 3.66 4.57 3.42
C ILE A 52 4.21 3.39 2.64
N LYS A 53 5.01 2.56 3.31
CA LYS A 53 5.02 1.15 3.04
C LYS A 53 3.54 0.86 3.01
N LYS A 54 3.02 0.59 1.83
CA LYS A 54 1.80 -0.21 1.71
C LYS A 54 2.15 -1.59 2.30
N GLU A 55 2.41 -1.66 3.60
CA GLU A 55 1.82 -2.67 4.45
C GLU A 55 0.34 -2.26 4.40
N ILE A 56 -0.46 -2.88 3.53
CA ILE A 56 -1.24 -4.06 3.91
C ILE A 56 -1.80 -3.92 5.34
N GLU A 57 -2.21 -2.72 5.74
CA GLU A 57 -3.17 -2.52 6.82
C GLU A 57 -4.58 -2.63 6.23
N LYS A 58 -4.83 -3.76 5.57
CA LYS A 58 -6.15 -4.36 5.46
C LYS A 58 -6.16 -5.67 6.26
N ASP A 59 -5.44 -5.67 7.38
CA ASP A 59 -5.28 -6.82 8.27
C ASP A 59 -5.89 -6.56 9.65
N LYS A 60 -7.07 -5.94 9.64
CA LYS A 60 -7.94 -5.86 10.81
C LYS A 60 -9.37 -6.21 10.45
N LYS A 61 -9.52 -7.30 9.70
CA LYS A 61 -10.76 -8.08 9.60
C LYS A 61 -10.43 -9.42 8.98
N THR A 62 -9.77 -10.26 9.74
CA THR A 62 -10.01 -11.70 9.90
C THR A 62 -8.90 -12.15 10.82
N SER A 63 -9.21 -12.37 12.09
CA SER A 63 -8.43 -13.26 12.94
C SER A 63 -8.38 -14.59 12.18
N VAL A 64 -7.32 -14.74 11.39
CA VAL A 64 -7.02 -15.94 10.62
C VAL A 64 -6.88 -17.04 11.67
N PHE A 65 -7.77 -18.02 11.56
CA PHE A 65 -7.49 -19.36 12.04
C PHE A 65 -6.06 -19.70 11.62
N GLU A 66 -5.10 -19.59 12.54
CA GLU A 66 -3.77 -20.20 12.42
C GLU A 66 -3.93 -21.73 12.52
N THR A 67 -4.69 -22.32 11.60
CA THR A 67 -4.40 -23.68 11.14
C THR A 67 -3.18 -23.50 10.26
N ARG A 68 -2.07 -24.19 10.56
CA ARG A 68 -0.86 -24.05 9.73
C ARG A 68 -1.28 -24.33 8.30
N GLU A 69 -0.89 -23.49 7.34
CA GLU A 69 -1.25 -23.66 5.91
C GLU A 69 -0.79 -25.02 5.31
N THR A 70 -0.09 -25.82 6.11
CA THR A 70 0.39 -27.18 5.83
C THR A 70 -0.53 -28.30 6.31
N ASP A 71 -1.55 -28.01 7.12
CA ASP A 71 -2.45 -29.04 7.66
C ASP A 71 -3.45 -29.47 6.58
N VAL A 72 -3.61 -30.79 6.40
CA VAL A 72 -4.50 -31.36 5.38
C VAL A 72 -5.90 -30.76 5.56
N PRO A 73 -6.57 -30.29 4.49
CA PRO A 73 -7.88 -29.67 4.60
C PRO A 73 -8.89 -30.57 5.33
N ASP A 74 -9.52 -30.04 6.38
CA ASP A 74 -10.52 -30.78 7.16
C ASP A 74 -11.71 -31.19 6.28
N SER A 75 -12.19 -32.42 6.50
CA SER A 75 -13.33 -32.98 5.76
C SER A 75 -14.66 -32.28 6.06
N ASN A 76 -14.71 -31.37 7.03
CA ASN A 76 -15.93 -30.68 7.44
C ASN A 76 -16.06 -29.29 6.79
N LEU A 77 -15.07 -28.89 5.97
CA LEU A 77 -15.09 -27.61 5.27
C LEU A 77 -15.95 -27.67 4.02
N THR A 78 -16.65 -26.57 3.77
CA THR A 78 -17.62 -26.44 2.66
C THR A 78 -17.44 -25.13 1.91
N GLY A 79 -17.90 -25.11 0.66
CA GLY A 79 -17.97 -23.95 -0.21
C GLY A 79 -16.62 -23.25 -0.43
N SER A 80 -16.63 -21.91 -0.35
CA SER A 80 -15.45 -21.09 -0.62
C SER A 80 -14.27 -21.38 0.33
N GLU A 81 -14.55 -21.75 1.58
CA GLU A 81 -13.50 -22.01 2.56
C GLU A 81 -12.74 -23.30 2.25
N LEU A 82 -13.46 -24.34 1.81
CA LEU A 82 -12.86 -25.59 1.34
C LEU A 82 -11.88 -25.31 0.19
N VAL A 83 -12.31 -24.56 -0.83
CA VAL A 83 -11.46 -24.21 -1.97
C VAL A 83 -10.21 -23.44 -1.55
N LYS A 84 -10.35 -22.46 -0.65
CA LYS A 84 -9.22 -21.68 -0.15
C LYS A 84 -8.20 -22.54 0.56
N ARG A 85 -8.64 -23.43 1.46
CA ARG A 85 -7.73 -24.33 2.18
C ARG A 85 -7.08 -25.37 1.26
N VAL A 86 -7.83 -25.97 0.33
CA VAL A 86 -7.29 -26.92 -0.65
C VAL A 86 -6.19 -26.25 -1.49
N TYR A 87 -6.47 -25.08 -2.07
CA TYR A 87 -5.49 -24.38 -2.89
C TYR A 87 -4.23 -23.98 -2.09
N ARG A 88 -4.41 -23.39 -0.90
CA ARG A 88 -3.29 -22.99 -0.04
C ARG A 88 -2.43 -24.18 0.38
N TRP A 89 -3.06 -25.30 0.72
CA TRP A 89 -2.36 -26.53 1.07
C TRP A 89 -1.53 -27.07 -0.10
N ILE A 90 -2.14 -27.18 -1.30
CA ILE A 90 -1.43 -27.64 -2.50
C ILE A 90 -0.20 -26.77 -2.73
N ARG A 91 -0.37 -25.44 -2.69
CA ARG A 91 0.73 -24.50 -2.91
C ARG A 91 1.83 -24.62 -1.86
N ALA A 92 1.48 -24.70 -0.58
CA ALA A 92 2.44 -24.80 0.51
C ALA A 92 3.20 -26.14 0.49
N LYS A 93 2.51 -27.24 0.20
CA LYS A 93 3.09 -28.59 0.29
C LYS A 93 3.83 -29.02 -0.98
N ARG A 94 3.26 -28.73 -2.16
CA ARG A 94 3.75 -29.22 -3.45
C ARG A 94 4.63 -28.22 -4.17
N TYR A 95 4.38 -26.92 -3.99
CA TYR A 95 5.05 -25.85 -4.72
C TYR A 95 5.73 -24.82 -3.80
N PRO A 96 6.47 -25.23 -2.74
CA PRO A 96 7.05 -24.29 -1.77
C PRO A 96 8.05 -23.32 -2.39
N ALA A 97 8.78 -23.76 -3.42
CA ALA A 97 9.73 -22.92 -4.16
C ALA A 97 9.06 -21.76 -4.93
N TYR A 98 7.74 -21.86 -5.19
CA TYR A 98 6.98 -20.92 -6.00
C TYR A 98 6.05 -20.02 -5.16
N ARG A 99 6.37 -19.85 -3.86
CA ARG A 99 5.58 -19.00 -2.93
C ARG A 99 5.41 -17.55 -3.40
N MET A 100 6.32 -17.06 -4.25
CA MET A 100 6.25 -15.70 -4.80
C MET A 100 5.36 -15.59 -6.05
N LEU A 101 5.04 -16.70 -6.71
CA LEU A 101 4.24 -16.68 -7.94
C LEU A 101 2.76 -16.53 -7.65
N THR A 102 2.06 -15.67 -8.39
CA THR A 102 0.60 -15.60 -8.37
C THR A 102 -0.03 -16.95 -8.79
N PRO A 103 -1.32 -17.19 -8.49
CA PRO A 103 -1.96 -18.46 -8.85
C PRO A 103 -1.86 -18.81 -10.34
N TYR A 104 -2.02 -17.84 -11.23
CA TYR A 104 -1.91 -18.07 -12.67
C TYR A 104 -0.47 -18.19 -13.17
N GLU A 105 0.50 -17.53 -12.52
CA GLU A 105 1.92 -17.74 -12.82
C GLU A 105 2.38 -19.14 -12.39
N LEU A 106 1.88 -19.65 -11.25
CA LEU A 106 2.11 -21.03 -10.85
C LEU A 106 1.57 -22.01 -11.90
N LEU A 107 0.36 -21.76 -12.43
CA LEU A 107 -0.21 -22.57 -13.51
C LEU A 107 0.58 -22.50 -14.82
N ALA A 108 1.17 -21.35 -15.13
CA ALA A 108 2.02 -21.20 -16.31
C ALA A 108 3.30 -22.03 -16.19
N ALA A 109 3.88 -22.09 -14.99
CA ALA A 109 5.06 -22.92 -14.69
C ALA A 109 4.71 -24.41 -14.55
N HIS A 110 3.54 -24.72 -13.97
CA HIS A 110 3.07 -26.07 -13.64
C HIS A 110 1.68 -26.31 -14.21
N PRO A 111 1.56 -26.56 -15.53
CA PRO A 111 0.27 -26.80 -16.16
C PRO A 111 -0.33 -28.13 -15.71
N SER A 112 -1.42 -28.04 -14.95
CA SER A 112 -2.31 -29.15 -14.60
C SER A 112 -3.75 -28.68 -14.74
N GLU A 113 -4.60 -29.50 -15.36
CA GLU A 113 -6.02 -29.19 -15.51
C GLU A 113 -6.72 -29.15 -14.15
N ASN A 114 -6.37 -30.07 -13.26
CA ASN A 114 -6.93 -30.11 -11.90
C ASN A 114 -6.50 -28.87 -11.11
N LEU A 115 -5.21 -28.52 -11.16
CA LEU A 115 -4.71 -27.29 -10.56
C LEU A 115 -5.39 -26.05 -11.17
N ARG A 116 -5.66 -26.04 -12.49
CA ARG A 116 -6.35 -24.93 -13.16
C ARG A 116 -7.75 -24.73 -12.61
N ARG A 117 -8.54 -25.80 -12.53
CA ARG A 117 -9.91 -25.76 -12.01
C ARG A 117 -9.94 -25.29 -10.54
N ILE A 118 -9.03 -25.81 -9.72
CA ILE A 118 -8.90 -25.40 -8.30
C ILE A 118 -8.47 -23.93 -8.20
N THR A 119 -7.53 -23.50 -9.03
CA THR A 119 -7.03 -22.11 -9.06
C THR A 119 -8.11 -21.13 -9.49
N ASP A 120 -8.89 -21.45 -10.53
CA ASP A 120 -9.99 -20.61 -10.98
C ASP A 120 -11.07 -20.46 -9.90
N ALA A 121 -11.39 -21.55 -9.20
CA ALA A 121 -12.30 -21.52 -8.07
C ALA A 121 -11.75 -20.71 -6.90
N PHE A 122 -10.45 -20.84 -6.60
CA PHE A 122 -9.78 -20.07 -5.55
C PHE A 122 -9.81 -18.57 -5.84
N VAL A 123 -9.43 -18.18 -7.06
CA VAL A 123 -9.45 -16.78 -7.51
C VAL A 123 -10.87 -16.21 -7.41
N ARG A 124 -11.88 -16.95 -7.89
CA ARG A 124 -13.29 -16.52 -7.75
C ARG A 124 -13.69 -16.31 -6.30
N ALA A 125 -13.34 -17.24 -5.42
CA ALA A 125 -13.62 -17.17 -3.98
C ALA A 125 -12.86 -16.05 -3.26
N GLU A 126 -11.66 -15.69 -3.72
CA GLU A 126 -10.83 -14.65 -3.08
C GLU A 126 -11.26 -13.24 -3.50
N TYR A 127 -11.64 -13.05 -4.76
CA TYR A 127 -12.06 -11.73 -5.28
C TYR A 127 -13.56 -11.46 -5.15
N GLY A 128 -14.30 -12.31 -4.43
CA GLY A 128 -15.72 -12.07 -4.10
C GLY A 128 -16.67 -12.24 -5.28
N PHE A 129 -16.29 -12.99 -6.32
CA PHE A 129 -17.21 -13.35 -7.38
C PHE A 129 -18.27 -14.32 -6.83
N SER A 130 -19.53 -14.03 -7.11
CA SER A 130 -20.68 -14.45 -6.30
C SER A 130 -21.04 -15.93 -6.32
N GLU A 131 -20.25 -16.84 -6.88
CA GLU A 131 -20.47 -18.28 -6.76
C GLU A 131 -19.24 -19.06 -7.22
N VAL A 132 -18.79 -20.00 -6.39
CA VAL A 132 -17.83 -21.03 -6.78
C VAL A 132 -18.60 -22.07 -7.59
N LYS A 133 -18.24 -22.26 -8.87
CA LYS A 133 -18.94 -23.18 -9.78
C LYS A 133 -18.64 -24.67 -9.55
N LEU A 134 -17.85 -25.01 -8.52
CA LEU A 134 -17.47 -26.38 -8.19
C LEU A 134 -18.25 -26.83 -6.95
N SER A 135 -18.75 -28.07 -6.95
CA SER A 135 -19.31 -28.68 -5.74
C SER A 135 -18.19 -29.09 -4.78
N ASP A 136 -18.52 -29.25 -3.50
CA ASP A 136 -17.54 -29.63 -2.49
C ASP A 136 -16.93 -31.03 -2.77
N GLU A 137 -17.73 -31.96 -3.30
CA GLU A 137 -17.29 -33.28 -3.74
C GLU A 137 -16.30 -33.19 -4.90
N GLU A 138 -16.59 -32.30 -5.86
CA GLU A 138 -15.72 -32.11 -7.02
C GLU A 138 -14.37 -31.52 -6.62
N VAL A 139 -14.36 -30.53 -5.72
CA VAL A 139 -13.12 -29.95 -5.17
C VAL A 139 -12.28 -31.02 -4.48
N ARG A 140 -12.91 -31.93 -3.72
CA ARG A 140 -12.22 -33.04 -3.03
C ARG A 140 -11.67 -34.07 -4.01
N SER A 141 -12.40 -34.38 -5.08
CA SER A 141 -11.92 -35.29 -6.14
C SER A 141 -10.69 -34.70 -6.84
N LEU A 142 -10.79 -33.45 -7.29
CA LEU A 142 -9.68 -32.74 -7.95
C LEU A 142 -8.46 -32.63 -7.03
N PHE A 143 -8.69 -32.38 -5.73
CA PHE A 143 -7.62 -32.37 -4.74
C PHE A 143 -6.90 -33.71 -4.66
N LYS A 144 -7.65 -34.82 -4.50
CA LYS A 144 -7.09 -36.16 -4.41
C LYS A 144 -6.28 -36.53 -5.66
N GLU A 145 -6.80 -36.21 -6.83
CA GLU A 145 -6.10 -36.48 -8.09
C GLU A 145 -4.82 -35.63 -8.24
N GLU A 146 -4.83 -34.38 -7.80
CA GLU A 146 -3.67 -33.49 -7.88
C GLU A 146 -2.56 -33.89 -6.88
N ILE A 147 -2.90 -34.41 -5.70
CA ILE A 147 -1.90 -34.90 -4.73
C ILE A 147 -1.24 -36.21 -5.18
N ASP A 148 -2.00 -37.10 -5.80
CA ASP A 148 -1.53 -38.40 -6.28
C ASP A 148 -0.68 -38.27 -7.55
N ARG A 149 -0.84 -37.15 -8.28
CA ARG A 149 -0.01 -36.82 -9.44
C ARG A 149 1.44 -36.58 -9.00
N VAL A 150 2.42 -37.09 -9.75
CA VAL A 150 3.83 -36.72 -9.58
C VAL A 150 4.07 -35.37 -10.26
N PRO A 151 4.61 -34.35 -9.54
CA PRO A 151 4.91 -33.07 -10.17
C PRO A 151 6.07 -33.28 -11.15
N ARG A 152 5.89 -32.86 -12.41
CA ARG A 152 6.92 -32.97 -13.44
C ARG A 152 7.87 -31.79 -13.38
#